data_AF-A0AA40BGB9-F1
#
_entry.id   AF-A0AA40BGB9-F1
#
_cell.length_a   1.000
_cell.length_b   1.000
_cell.length_c   1.000
_cell.angle_alpha   90.00
_cell.angle_beta   90.00
_cell.angle_gamma   90.00
#
_symmetry.space_group_name_H-M   'P 1'
#
loop_
_entity.id
_entity.type
_entity.pdbx_description
1 polymer ?
#
loop_
_entity_poly.entity_id
_entity_poly.type
_entity_poly.pdbx_seq_one_letter_code
_entity_poly.pdbx_strand_id
1 'polypeptide(L)'
;MTGQKKRYRKFRFRHYNANSRILIITIPTDLHEALHLGLYRRYFTQLVRNGTEESWKDIGSATFRAEQGHPGGDGGEGDSTGGPWPERAGAGNWPTLVIKSRYFEPLPELHKDMRWWFQASNHEVKIVILAKFDDQQHHILLEKWEEEISSPQGAITRSRAATMSQQNGVLNPVKRQSITITRVLGFRLLFLRNPGPQEGDFVLGIQSLQLYTEKVWAELPRSD
;
A
#
# COMPACT_ATOMS: atom_id res chain seq x y z
N MET A 1 -8.57 -31.37 28.77
CA MET A 1 -8.72 -29.98 28.28
C MET A 1 -9.00 -30.04 26.78
N THR A 2 -10.26 -29.79 26.39
CA THR A 2 -10.72 -29.76 25.01
C THR A 2 -10.26 -28.46 24.36
N GLY A 3 -9.26 -28.54 23.48
CA GLY A 3 -8.83 -27.40 22.67
C GLY A 3 -9.97 -27.00 21.73
N GLN A 4 -10.61 -25.86 21.99
CA GLN A 4 -11.41 -25.19 20.98
C GLN A 4 -10.52 -25.00 19.75
N LYS A 5 -10.77 -25.76 18.68
CA LYS A 5 -10.30 -25.42 17.34
C LYS A 5 -10.82 -24.01 17.07
N LYS A 6 -9.95 -23.00 17.18
CA LYS A 6 -10.25 -21.65 16.69
C LYS A 6 -10.64 -21.81 15.23
N ARG A 7 -11.94 -21.77 14.94
CA ARG A 7 -12.44 -21.67 13.57
C ARG A 7 -11.88 -20.37 13.03
N TYR A 8 -10.91 -20.45 12.13
CA TYR A 8 -10.42 -19.30 11.39
C TYR A 8 -11.62 -18.58 10.77
N ARG A 9 -11.70 -17.27 10.95
CA ARG A 9 -12.79 -16.47 10.36
C ARG A 9 -12.67 -16.57 8.85
N LYS A 10 -13.80 -16.86 8.17
CA LYS A 10 -13.89 -16.95 6.71
C LYS A 10 -13.87 -15.59 6.00
N PHE A 11 -13.62 -14.50 6.73
CA PHE A 11 -13.63 -13.13 6.23
C PHE A 11 -12.69 -12.24 7.04
N ARG A 12 -12.16 -11.19 6.40
CA ARG A 12 -11.29 -10.15 6.96
C ARG A 12 -12.00 -8.80 6.84
N PHE A 13 -11.83 -7.94 7.84
CA PHE A 13 -12.24 -6.54 7.73
C PHE A 13 -11.44 -5.87 6.61
N ARG A 14 -12.07 -5.00 5.83
CA ARG A 14 -11.37 -4.26 4.76
C ARG A 14 -11.48 -2.78 4.98
N HIS A 15 -12.72 -2.30 5.05
CA HIS A 15 -13.01 -0.89 5.17
C HIS A 15 -14.38 -0.70 5.81
N TYR A 16 -14.49 0.30 6.67
CA TYR A 16 -15.74 0.82 7.17
C TYR A 16 -15.83 2.29 6.79
N ASN A 17 -16.90 2.63 6.07
CA ASN A 17 -17.24 4.00 5.73
C ASN A 17 -18.31 4.50 6.71
N ALA A 18 -17.96 5.43 7.57
CA ALA A 18 -18.80 5.95 8.64
C ALA A 18 -19.99 6.76 8.10
N ASN A 19 -19.80 7.51 7.02
CA ASN A 19 -20.86 8.33 6.41
C ASN A 19 -22.01 7.46 5.87
N SER A 20 -21.69 6.40 5.14
CA SER A 20 -22.67 5.47 4.58
C SER A 20 -23.03 4.32 5.54
N ARG A 21 -22.27 4.15 6.63
CA ARG A 21 -22.35 3.03 7.59
C ARG A 21 -22.19 1.66 6.91
N ILE A 22 -21.41 1.61 5.84
CA ILE A 22 -21.15 0.37 5.09
C ILE A 22 -19.87 -0.28 5.60
N LEU A 23 -19.99 -1.55 5.99
CA LEU A 23 -18.87 -2.42 6.27
C LEU A 23 -18.54 -3.26 5.04
N ILE A 24 -17.31 -3.14 4.56
CA ILE A 24 -16.76 -3.94 3.47
C ILE A 24 -15.83 -4.99 4.08
N ILE A 25 -16.04 -6.25 3.70
CA ILE A 25 -15.21 -7.38 4.09
C ILE A 25 -14.54 -8.00 2.87
N THR A 26 -13.39 -8.63 3.08
CA THR A 26 -12.75 -9.52 2.10
C THR A 26 -12.96 -10.96 2.51
N ILE A 27 -13.27 -11.83 1.55
CA ILE A 27 -13.13 -13.28 1.71
C ILE A 27 -11.78 -13.65 1.11
N PRO A 28 -10.73 -13.87 1.93
CA PRO A 28 -9.41 -14.17 1.39
C PRO A 28 -9.41 -15.56 0.73
N THR A 29 -8.88 -15.62 -0.47
CA THR A 29 -8.56 -16.84 -1.22
C THR A 29 -7.05 -17.00 -1.30
N ASP A 30 -6.55 -18.19 -1.65
CA ASP A 30 -5.11 -18.41 -1.85
C ASP A 30 -4.56 -17.49 -2.95
N LEU A 31 -5.32 -17.31 -4.04
CA LEU A 31 -5.02 -16.32 -5.08
C LEU A 31 -4.91 -14.89 -4.54
N HIS A 32 -5.85 -14.47 -3.68
CA HIS A 32 -5.81 -13.14 -3.05
C HIS A 32 -4.56 -12.97 -2.19
N GLU A 33 -4.26 -13.95 -1.33
CA GLU A 33 -3.09 -13.90 -0.45
C GLU A 33 -1.78 -13.89 -1.25
N ALA A 34 -1.68 -14.70 -2.32
CA ALA A 34 -0.52 -14.75 -3.18
C ALA A 34 -0.24 -13.42 -3.89
N LEU A 35 -1.29 -12.69 -4.31
CA LEU A 35 -1.16 -11.37 -4.95
C LEU A 35 -0.40 -10.38 -4.06
N HIS A 36 -0.84 -10.16 -2.82
CA HIS A 36 -0.19 -9.15 -1.97
C HIS A 36 1.07 -9.67 -1.27
N LEU A 37 1.05 -10.91 -0.74
CA LEU A 37 2.21 -11.47 -0.04
C LEU A 37 3.39 -11.68 -0.98
N GLY A 38 3.14 -12.07 -2.24
CA GLY A 38 4.17 -12.25 -3.24
C GLY A 38 4.95 -10.97 -3.54
N LEU A 39 4.27 -9.83 -3.57
CA LEU A 39 4.90 -8.51 -3.72
C LEU A 39 5.62 -8.08 -2.44
N TYR A 40 4.95 -8.21 -1.29
CA TYR A 40 5.53 -7.80 0.00
C TYR A 40 6.85 -8.54 0.28
N ARG A 41 6.88 -9.86 0.07
CA ARG A 41 8.10 -10.68 0.26
C ARG A 41 9.26 -10.24 -0.63
N ARG A 42 8.97 -9.73 -1.85
CA ARG A 42 10.02 -9.26 -2.77
C ARG A 42 10.60 -7.94 -2.33
N TYR A 43 9.74 -7.03 -1.89
CA TYR A 43 10.17 -5.80 -1.24
C TYR A 43 11.02 -6.13 0.00
N PHE A 44 10.52 -7.00 0.87
CA PHE A 44 11.25 -7.43 2.07
C PHE A 44 12.60 -8.08 1.75
N THR A 45 12.68 -8.89 0.70
CA THR A 45 13.96 -9.45 0.24
C THR A 45 14.96 -8.36 -0.16
N GLN A 46 14.48 -7.25 -0.73
CA GLN A 46 15.33 -6.11 -1.06
C GLN A 46 15.76 -5.34 0.20
N LEU A 47 14.89 -5.24 1.22
CA LEU A 47 15.29 -4.68 2.52
C LEU A 47 16.50 -5.41 3.09
N VAL A 48 16.44 -6.74 3.15
CA VAL A 48 17.52 -7.60 3.64
C VAL A 48 18.79 -7.45 2.80
N ARG A 49 18.67 -7.39 1.47
CA ARG A 49 19.81 -7.21 0.57
C ARG A 49 20.49 -5.85 0.75
N ASN A 50 19.72 -4.83 1.10
CA ASN A 50 20.20 -3.48 1.34
C ASN A 50 20.61 -3.25 2.81
N GLY A 51 20.46 -4.24 3.70
CA GLY A 51 20.77 -4.11 5.13
C GLY A 51 19.88 -3.12 5.88
N THR A 52 18.62 -2.99 5.46
CA THR A 52 17.66 -1.99 5.97
C THR A 52 16.45 -2.61 6.67
N GLU A 53 16.42 -3.93 6.80
CA GLU A 53 15.33 -4.71 7.41
C GLU A 53 15.10 -4.36 8.88
N GLU A 54 16.16 -4.11 9.65
CA GLU A 54 16.07 -3.70 11.06
C GLU A 54 15.53 -2.26 11.22
N SER A 55 15.55 -1.48 10.13
CA SER A 55 14.94 -0.15 10.06
C SER A 55 13.53 -0.19 9.47
N TRP A 56 12.92 -1.38 9.37
CA TRP A 56 11.57 -1.56 8.84
C TRP A 56 10.66 -2.29 9.83
N LYS A 57 9.45 -1.78 10.00
CA LYS A 57 8.41 -2.38 10.82
C LYS A 57 7.35 -3.03 9.94
N ASP A 58 7.18 -4.34 10.09
CA ASP A 58 6.04 -5.06 9.55
C ASP A 58 4.76 -4.66 10.32
N ILE A 59 3.76 -4.15 9.59
CA ILE A 59 2.46 -3.76 10.16
C ILE A 59 1.37 -4.74 9.71
N GLY A 60 1.47 -5.27 8.49
CA GLY A 60 0.55 -6.29 7.98
C GLY A 60 -0.85 -5.72 7.76
N SER A 61 -1.87 -6.36 8.35
CA SER A 61 -3.28 -6.01 8.18
C SER A 61 -3.87 -5.32 9.43
N ALA A 62 -3.10 -4.46 10.09
CA ALA A 62 -3.61 -3.68 11.22
C ALA A 62 -4.72 -2.71 10.75
N THR A 63 -5.75 -2.52 11.59
CA THR A 63 -6.82 -1.56 11.33
C THR A 63 -6.37 -0.13 11.64
N PHE A 64 -6.49 0.76 10.67
CA PHE A 64 -6.24 2.20 10.83
C PHE A 64 -7.55 2.98 10.81
N ARG A 65 -7.58 4.13 11.48
CA ARG A 65 -8.76 5.00 11.57
C ARG A 65 -8.39 6.44 11.25
N ALA A 66 -9.21 7.09 10.42
CA ALA A 66 -8.99 8.48 10.00
C ALA A 66 -9.03 9.45 11.20
N GLU A 67 -9.88 9.17 12.18
CA GLU A 67 -9.97 9.91 13.45
C GLU A 67 -9.50 9.00 14.59
N GLN A 68 -8.39 9.36 15.23
CA GLN A 68 -7.90 8.61 16.39
C GLN A 68 -8.95 8.62 17.51
N GLY A 69 -9.38 7.42 17.93
CA GLY A 69 -10.22 7.25 19.12
C GLY A 69 -11.74 7.34 18.91
N HIS A 70 -12.25 7.62 17.71
CA HIS A 70 -13.70 7.59 17.48
C HIS A 70 -14.18 6.15 17.14
N PRO A 71 -14.97 5.48 18.00
CA PRO A 71 -15.36 4.08 17.79
C PRO A 71 -16.21 3.84 16.53
N GLY A 72 -16.82 4.90 15.99
CA GLY A 72 -17.63 4.88 14.77
C GLY A 72 -17.01 5.61 13.57
N GLY A 73 -15.73 6.00 13.63
CA GLY A 73 -15.05 6.68 12.53
C GLY A 73 -14.65 5.73 11.39
N ASP A 74 -14.34 6.31 10.22
CA ASP A 74 -13.82 5.58 9.06
C ASP A 74 -12.60 4.73 9.46
N GLY A 75 -12.56 3.50 8.96
CA GLY A 75 -11.43 2.60 9.24
C GLY A 75 -11.11 1.68 8.09
N GLY A 76 -9.86 1.23 7.99
CA GLY A 76 -9.38 0.42 6.88
C GLY A 76 -8.19 -0.46 7.24
N GLU A 77 -8.08 -1.60 6.54
CA GLU A 77 -6.98 -2.56 6.66
C GLU A 77 -6.28 -2.73 5.32
N GLY A 78 -4.95 -2.63 5.32
CA GLY A 78 -4.14 -2.98 4.17
C GLY A 78 -4.03 -4.50 4.05
N ASP A 79 -3.74 -5.01 2.85
CA ASP A 79 -3.52 -6.45 2.69
C ASP A 79 -2.08 -6.81 3.10
N SER A 80 -1.13 -5.91 2.83
CA SER A 80 0.19 -5.87 3.49
C SER A 80 0.66 -4.44 3.66
N THR A 81 1.17 -4.10 4.84
CA THR A 81 1.63 -2.74 5.15
C THR A 81 2.92 -2.77 5.97
N GLY A 82 3.68 -1.68 5.87
CA GLY A 82 4.87 -1.48 6.68
C GLY A 82 5.36 -0.04 6.62
N GLY A 83 6.31 0.29 7.48
CA GLY A 83 6.91 1.61 7.50
C GLY A 83 8.25 1.62 8.23
N PRO A 84 8.95 2.76 8.21
CA PRO A 84 10.28 2.87 8.77
C PRO A 84 10.25 2.84 10.30
N TRP A 85 11.24 2.18 10.86
CA TRP A 85 11.56 2.20 12.27
C TRP A 85 12.83 3.05 12.49
N PRO A 86 12.84 3.95 13.50
CA PRO A 86 11.83 4.15 14.54
C PRO A 86 10.70 5.15 14.19
N GLU A 87 10.72 5.80 13.02
CA GLU A 87 9.84 6.92 12.69
C GLU A 87 8.34 6.55 12.74
N ARG A 88 7.98 5.28 12.47
CA ARG A 88 6.62 4.71 12.56
C ARG A 88 6.48 3.62 13.64
N ALA A 89 7.31 3.66 14.67
CA ALA A 89 7.34 2.70 15.78
C ALA A 89 6.01 2.59 16.55
N GLY A 90 5.33 3.71 16.78
CA GLY A 90 4.12 3.79 17.62
C GLY A 90 2.95 2.93 17.12
N ALA A 91 2.13 2.44 18.06
CA ALA A 91 0.87 1.79 17.73
C ALA A 91 -0.08 2.81 17.11
N GLY A 92 -0.73 2.45 15.99
CA GLY A 92 -1.62 3.34 15.25
C GLY A 92 -0.91 4.35 14.34
N ASN A 93 0.42 4.43 14.35
CA ASN A 93 1.15 5.23 13.37
C ASN A 93 0.99 4.64 11.98
N TRP A 94 0.57 5.47 11.02
CA TRP A 94 0.31 5.04 9.65
C TRP A 94 1.56 4.48 8.97
N PRO A 95 1.41 3.43 8.13
CA PRO A 95 2.49 2.90 7.33
C PRO A 95 2.93 3.91 6.25
N THR A 96 4.13 3.73 5.69
CA THR A 96 4.53 4.47 4.46
C THR A 96 4.24 3.66 3.20
N LEU A 97 4.19 2.32 3.30
CA LEU A 97 3.84 1.40 2.22
C LEU A 97 2.54 0.66 2.52
N VAL A 98 1.62 0.69 1.56
CA VAL A 98 0.39 -0.11 1.57
C VAL A 98 0.30 -0.91 0.28
N ILE A 99 0.03 -2.21 0.39
CA ILE A 99 -0.31 -3.09 -0.73
C ILE A 99 -1.78 -3.49 -0.58
N LYS A 100 -2.55 -3.31 -1.65
CA LYS A 100 -3.93 -3.79 -1.77
C LYS A 100 -4.05 -4.72 -2.98
N SER A 101 -4.71 -5.86 -2.80
CA SER A 101 -4.91 -6.85 -3.86
C SER A 101 -6.38 -7.15 -4.10
N ARG A 102 -6.80 -7.28 -5.36
CA ARG A 102 -8.15 -7.76 -5.69
C ARG A 102 -8.13 -8.72 -6.87
N TYR A 103 -9.03 -9.68 -6.81
CA TYR A 103 -9.30 -10.59 -7.91
C TYR A 103 -10.59 -10.19 -8.61
N PHE A 104 -11.71 -10.24 -7.89
CA PHE A 104 -13.04 -10.00 -8.46
C PHE A 104 -13.39 -8.52 -8.61
N GLU A 105 -12.90 -7.66 -7.73
CA GLU A 105 -13.30 -6.26 -7.75
C GLU A 105 -12.69 -5.49 -8.93
N PRO A 106 -13.45 -4.56 -9.53
CA PRO A 106 -12.95 -3.77 -10.66
C PRO A 106 -11.91 -2.75 -10.19
N LEU A 107 -11.01 -2.38 -11.08
CA LEU A 107 -9.91 -1.46 -10.80
C LEU A 107 -10.32 -0.11 -10.16
N PRO A 108 -11.47 0.51 -10.52
CA PRO A 108 -11.93 1.73 -9.86
C PRO A 108 -12.17 1.60 -8.34
N GLU A 109 -12.51 0.42 -7.83
CA GLU A 109 -12.64 0.19 -6.38
C GLU A 109 -11.27 0.19 -5.68
N LEU A 110 -10.26 -0.40 -6.32
CA LEU A 110 -8.86 -0.31 -5.85
C LEU A 110 -8.35 1.15 -5.85
N HIS A 111 -8.78 1.97 -6.82
CA HIS A 111 -8.46 3.41 -6.81
C HIS A 111 -9.15 4.16 -5.66
N LYS A 112 -10.36 3.76 -5.26
CA LYS A 112 -11.01 4.32 -4.07
C LYS A 112 -10.24 3.95 -2.81
N ASP A 113 -9.83 2.68 -2.67
CA ASP A 113 -8.98 2.23 -1.57
C ASP A 113 -7.69 3.08 -1.50
N MET A 114 -7.01 3.25 -2.63
CA MET A 114 -5.81 4.08 -2.72
C MET A 114 -6.04 5.52 -2.25
N ARG A 115 -7.07 6.20 -2.76
CA ARG A 115 -7.39 7.57 -2.35
C ARG A 115 -7.69 7.65 -0.86
N TRP A 116 -8.41 6.68 -0.32
CA TRP A 116 -8.70 6.62 1.11
C TRP A 116 -7.43 6.50 1.94
N TRP A 117 -6.48 5.63 1.58
CA TRP A 117 -5.21 5.51 2.32
C TRP A 117 -4.43 6.82 2.39
N PHE A 118 -4.33 7.56 1.28
CA PHE A 118 -3.66 8.86 1.29
C PHE A 118 -4.43 9.89 2.13
N GLN A 119 -5.74 10.02 1.93
CA GLN A 119 -6.55 11.04 2.61
C GLN A 119 -6.73 10.75 4.10
N ALA A 120 -7.11 9.52 4.47
CA ALA A 120 -7.38 9.13 5.85
C ALA A 120 -6.12 9.15 6.71
N SER A 121 -4.96 8.89 6.11
CA SER A 121 -3.68 8.99 6.81
C SER A 121 -3.16 10.42 6.92
N ASN A 122 -3.91 11.42 6.48
CA ASN A 122 -3.41 12.79 6.32
C ASN A 122 -2.04 12.80 5.61
N HIS A 123 -1.96 12.06 4.50
CA HIS A 123 -0.79 11.98 3.64
C HIS A 123 0.43 11.33 4.32
N GLU A 124 0.24 10.57 5.40
CA GLU A 124 1.32 9.85 6.08
C GLU A 124 1.75 8.57 5.34
N VAL A 125 0.81 7.94 4.61
CA VAL A 125 1.10 6.91 3.61
C VAL A 125 1.75 7.56 2.40
N LYS A 126 2.83 6.96 1.88
CA LYS A 126 3.62 7.54 0.77
C LYS A 126 3.55 6.75 -0.51
N ILE A 127 3.39 5.43 -0.41
CA ILE A 127 3.28 4.53 -1.55
C ILE A 127 2.10 3.59 -1.34
N VAL A 128 1.21 3.53 -2.33
CA VAL A 128 0.18 2.49 -2.44
C VAL A 128 0.44 1.65 -3.69
N ILE A 129 0.57 0.34 -3.51
CA ILE A 129 0.65 -0.63 -4.62
C ILE A 129 -0.69 -1.35 -4.73
N LEU A 130 -1.31 -1.25 -5.90
CA LEU A 130 -2.53 -1.98 -6.24
C LEU A 130 -2.16 -3.18 -7.10
N ALA A 131 -2.58 -4.37 -6.68
CA ALA A 131 -2.37 -5.61 -7.41
C ALA A 131 -3.72 -6.21 -7.81
N LYS A 132 -4.06 -6.10 -9.09
CA LYS A 132 -5.29 -6.67 -9.63
C LYS A 132 -4.96 -7.88 -10.49
N PHE A 133 -5.57 -9.01 -10.19
CA PHE A 133 -5.61 -10.13 -11.11
C PHE A 133 -6.75 -9.90 -12.13
N ASP A 134 -6.43 -10.03 -13.41
CA ASP A 134 -7.38 -10.01 -14.51
C ASP A 134 -7.40 -11.37 -15.18
N ASP A 135 -8.45 -12.14 -14.87
CA ASP A 135 -8.66 -13.48 -15.39
C ASP A 135 -8.97 -13.49 -16.87
N GLN A 136 -9.67 -12.47 -17.38
CA GLN A 136 -10.06 -12.41 -18.78
C GLN A 136 -8.88 -12.09 -19.68
N GLN A 137 -7.99 -11.21 -19.21
CA GLN A 137 -6.83 -10.76 -19.97
C GLN A 137 -5.55 -11.53 -19.62
N HIS A 138 -5.64 -12.53 -18.74
CA HIS A 138 -4.53 -13.37 -18.29
C HIS A 138 -3.32 -12.53 -17.88
N HIS A 139 -3.54 -11.51 -17.05
CA HIS A 139 -2.44 -10.70 -16.53
C HIS A 139 -2.67 -10.28 -15.07
N ILE A 140 -1.58 -9.87 -14.41
CA ILE A 140 -1.67 -9.10 -13.17
C ILE A 140 -1.34 -7.66 -13.51
N LEU A 141 -2.31 -6.79 -13.28
CA LEU A 141 -2.11 -5.36 -13.30
C LEU A 141 -1.54 -4.93 -11.96
N LEU A 142 -0.36 -4.34 -11.99
CA LEU A 142 0.21 -3.67 -10.84
C LEU A 142 0.20 -2.16 -11.09
N GLU A 143 -0.28 -1.38 -10.14
CA GLU A 143 -0.17 0.08 -10.18
C GLU A 143 0.57 0.58 -8.95
N LYS A 144 1.51 1.51 -9.17
CA LYS A 144 2.20 2.22 -8.10
C LYS A 144 1.68 3.65 -8.06
N TRP A 145 1.18 4.03 -6.90
CA TRP A 145 0.70 5.37 -6.59
C TRP A 145 1.59 5.98 -5.53
N GLU A 146 1.99 7.23 -5.75
CA GLU A 146 2.85 7.99 -4.83
C GLU A 146 2.25 9.37 -4.61
N GLU A 147 2.50 9.90 -3.42
CA GLU A 147 2.14 11.26 -3.08
C GLU A 147 3.36 12.17 -3.14
N GLU A 148 3.45 12.97 -4.20
CA GLU A 148 4.48 13.98 -4.33
C GLU A 148 4.01 15.30 -3.72
N ILE A 149 4.85 15.90 -2.88
CA ILE A 149 4.73 17.32 -2.58
C ILE A 149 5.08 18.04 -3.87
N SER A 150 4.08 18.63 -4.53
CA SER A 150 4.28 19.55 -5.65
C SER A 150 5.28 20.63 -5.24
N SER A 151 6.56 20.42 -5.53
CA SER A 151 7.54 21.49 -5.47
C SER A 151 7.26 22.38 -6.67
N PRO A 152 6.92 23.67 -6.49
CA PRO A 152 6.70 24.54 -7.63
C PRO A 152 8.01 24.64 -8.42
N GLN A 153 8.08 23.95 -9.55
CA GLN A 153 9.14 24.16 -10.53
C GLN A 153 8.87 25.52 -11.19
N GLY A 154 9.45 26.56 -10.61
CA GLY A 154 9.41 27.91 -11.14
C GLY A 154 9.81 28.90 -10.05
N ALA A 155 10.79 29.76 -10.34
CA ALA A 155 11.20 30.83 -9.43
C ALA A 155 9.97 31.69 -9.07
N ILE A 156 9.44 31.51 -7.86
CA ILE A 156 8.33 32.32 -7.35
C ILE A 156 8.93 33.62 -6.82
N THR A 157 8.67 34.73 -7.53
CA THR A 157 8.94 36.07 -7.03
C THR A 157 8.26 36.28 -5.67
N ARG A 158 8.97 36.94 -4.74
CA ARG A 158 8.61 37.03 -3.30
C ARG A 158 7.19 37.53 -3.01
N SER A 159 6.52 38.17 -3.95
CA SER A 159 5.13 38.62 -3.83
C SER A 159 4.08 37.51 -3.92
N ARG A 160 4.38 36.36 -4.56
CA ARG A 160 3.44 35.22 -4.64
C ARG A 160 3.55 34.23 -3.48
N ALA A 161 4.68 34.22 -2.76
CA ALA A 161 4.87 33.38 -1.58
C ALA A 161 3.91 33.75 -0.43
N ALA A 162 3.53 35.03 -0.31
CA ALA A 162 2.61 35.51 0.71
C ALA A 162 1.14 35.15 0.45
N THR A 163 0.77 34.79 -0.79
CA THR A 163 -0.60 34.37 -1.14
C THR A 163 -0.75 32.84 -1.12
N MET A 164 0.34 32.09 -1.31
CA MET A 164 0.32 30.61 -1.25
C MET A 164 0.23 30.06 0.18
N SER A 165 0.54 30.84 1.20
CA SER A 165 0.39 30.46 2.62
C SER A 165 -1.07 30.38 3.11
N GLN A 166 -2.06 30.68 2.26
CA GLN A 166 -3.50 30.57 2.57
C GLN A 166 -4.29 29.61 1.68
N GLN A 167 -3.64 28.89 0.77
CA GLN A 167 -4.27 27.79 0.04
C GLN A 167 -3.60 26.49 0.49
N ASN A 168 -4.34 25.67 1.26
CA ASN A 168 -4.04 24.25 1.39
C ASN A 168 -3.86 23.68 -0.02
N GLY A 169 -2.61 23.51 -0.47
CA GLY A 169 -2.31 22.90 -1.75
C GLY A 169 -2.94 21.52 -1.74
N VAL A 170 -3.92 21.29 -2.63
CA VAL A 170 -4.58 19.99 -2.73
C VAL A 170 -3.55 18.98 -3.19
N LEU A 171 -3.04 18.15 -2.27
CA LEU A 171 -2.21 17.01 -2.59
C LEU A 171 -3.11 16.00 -3.31
N ASN A 172 -2.81 15.78 -4.59
CA ASN A 172 -3.52 14.80 -5.42
C ASN A 172 -2.61 13.58 -5.61
N PRO A 173 -3.09 12.36 -5.34
CA PRO A 173 -2.30 11.17 -5.61
C PRO A 173 -2.07 11.07 -7.12
N VAL A 174 -0.80 10.97 -7.51
CA VAL A 174 -0.41 10.87 -8.92
C VAL A 174 -0.17 9.40 -9.23
N LYS A 175 -0.87 8.89 -10.25
CA LYS A 175 -0.52 7.58 -10.82
C LYS A 175 0.85 7.73 -11.47
N ARG A 176 1.89 7.29 -10.79
CA ARG A 176 3.23 7.33 -11.38
C ARG A 176 3.38 6.27 -12.45
N GLN A 177 2.80 5.09 -12.26
CA GLN A 177 2.91 3.99 -13.22
C GLN A 177 1.80 2.93 -13.08
N SER A 178 1.36 2.40 -14.23
CA SER A 178 1.07 0.95 -14.34
C SER A 178 2.41 0.25 -14.55
N ILE A 179 2.67 -0.87 -13.87
CA ILE A 179 3.90 -1.62 -14.04
C ILE A 179 3.90 -2.27 -15.43
N THR A 180 4.41 -1.50 -16.38
CA THR A 180 4.96 -1.99 -17.64
C THR A 180 6.38 -1.46 -17.84
N ILE A 181 6.79 -0.37 -17.15
CA ILE A 181 8.08 0.31 -17.43
C ILE A 181 8.93 0.67 -16.19
N THR A 182 8.36 0.91 -14.98
CA THR A 182 9.21 1.23 -13.81
C THR A 182 8.79 0.48 -12.55
N ARG A 183 9.79 -0.12 -11.91
CA ARG A 183 9.65 -1.20 -10.89
C ARG A 183 10.39 -0.83 -9.62
N VAL A 184 10.45 0.47 -9.37
CA VAL A 184 11.32 1.11 -8.39
C VAL A 184 10.44 1.74 -7.31
N LEU A 185 10.70 1.43 -6.05
CA LEU A 185 10.09 2.06 -4.89
C LEU A 185 11.11 3.01 -4.27
N GLY A 186 10.77 4.30 -4.20
CA GLY A 186 11.70 5.34 -3.78
C GLY A 186 12.07 5.21 -2.30
N PHE A 187 13.37 5.12 -1.99
CA PHE A 187 13.87 4.98 -0.63
C PHE A 187 13.35 6.10 0.26
N ARG A 188 13.41 7.35 -0.22
CA ARG A 188 12.99 8.53 0.53
C ARG A 188 11.52 8.50 0.94
N LEU A 189 10.65 7.95 0.09
CA LEU A 189 9.22 7.83 0.38
C LEU A 189 8.97 6.74 1.43
N LEU A 190 9.72 5.63 1.34
CA LEU A 190 9.58 4.52 2.26
C LEU A 190 10.15 4.84 3.63
N PHE A 191 11.33 5.46 3.70
CA PHE A 191 12.07 5.70 4.95
C PHE A 191 11.99 7.12 5.50
N LEU A 192 11.31 8.04 4.78
CA LEU A 192 11.12 9.43 5.20
C LEU A 192 12.43 10.23 5.42
N ARG A 193 13.55 9.73 4.88
CA ARG A 193 14.88 10.35 4.94
C ARG A 193 15.65 10.11 3.65
N ASN A 194 16.75 10.85 3.48
CA ASN A 194 17.66 10.60 2.36
C ASN A 194 18.38 9.25 2.55
N PRO A 195 18.68 8.54 1.44
CA PRO A 195 19.50 7.34 1.51
C PRO A 195 20.93 7.68 1.94
N GLY A 196 21.51 6.81 2.75
CA GLY A 196 22.95 6.79 3.03
C GLY A 196 23.76 6.21 1.85
N PRO A 197 25.10 6.12 1.99
CA PRO A 197 25.98 5.72 0.89
C PRO A 197 25.72 4.32 0.30
N GLN A 198 25.14 3.41 1.08
CA GLN A 198 24.84 2.03 0.67
C GLN A 198 23.34 1.77 0.50
N GLU A 199 22.52 2.80 0.67
CA GLU A 199 21.08 2.72 0.54
C GLU A 199 20.64 3.29 -0.80
N GLY A 200 19.56 2.76 -1.33
CA GLY A 200 19.02 3.18 -2.61
C GLY A 200 17.60 2.70 -2.80
N ASP A 201 17.03 3.09 -3.93
CA ASP A 201 15.68 2.71 -4.27
C ASP A 201 15.55 1.19 -4.45
N PHE A 202 14.37 0.66 -4.12
CA PHE A 202 14.11 -0.77 -4.13
C PHE A 202 13.61 -1.19 -5.50
N VAL A 203 14.34 -2.08 -6.18
CA VAL A 203 14.01 -2.53 -7.53
C VAL A 203 13.39 -3.92 -7.51
N LEU A 204 12.12 -4.00 -7.90
CA LEU A 204 11.45 -5.27 -8.18
C LEU A 204 11.91 -5.78 -9.55
N GLY A 205 12.98 -6.58 -9.63
CA GLY A 205 13.65 -7.04 -10.88
C GLY A 205 12.86 -8.05 -11.75
N ILE A 206 13.14 -8.18 -13.08
CA ILE A 206 12.22 -8.77 -14.11
C ILE A 206 11.86 -10.20 -13.75
N GLN A 207 12.90 -11.00 -13.59
CA GLN A 207 12.84 -12.38 -13.15
C GLN A 207 12.07 -12.53 -11.83
N SER A 208 12.24 -11.60 -10.90
CA SER A 208 11.51 -11.61 -9.63
C SER A 208 10.00 -11.47 -9.86
N LEU A 209 9.55 -10.52 -10.69
CA LEU A 209 8.11 -10.40 -10.98
C LEU A 209 7.58 -11.53 -11.87
N GLN A 210 8.39 -12.11 -12.75
CA GLN A 210 7.97 -13.31 -13.51
C GLN A 210 7.71 -14.48 -12.56
N LEU A 211 8.61 -14.74 -11.62
CA LEU A 211 8.40 -15.74 -10.57
C LEU A 211 7.23 -15.37 -9.63
N TYR A 212 6.86 -14.09 -9.54
CA TYR A 212 5.69 -13.67 -8.75
C TYR A 212 4.43 -14.08 -9.49
N THR A 213 4.35 -13.71 -10.77
CA THR A 213 3.30 -14.09 -11.69
C THR A 213 3.12 -15.60 -11.69
N GLU A 214 4.15 -16.40 -11.92
CA GLU A 214 4.05 -17.87 -11.91
C GLU A 214 3.43 -18.42 -10.61
N LYS A 215 3.86 -17.89 -9.45
CA LYS A 215 3.32 -18.31 -8.15
C LYS A 215 1.87 -17.91 -7.97
N VAL A 216 1.45 -16.72 -8.42
CA VAL A 216 0.05 -16.30 -8.33
C VAL A 216 -0.84 -17.17 -9.22
N TRP A 217 -0.39 -17.51 -10.44
CA TRP A 217 -1.16 -18.37 -11.34
C TRP A 217 -1.32 -19.79 -10.81
N ALA A 218 -0.34 -20.30 -10.06
CA ALA A 218 -0.45 -21.62 -9.44
C ALA A 218 -1.58 -21.72 -8.41
N GLU A 219 -2.07 -20.59 -7.88
CA GLU A 219 -3.17 -20.50 -6.91
C GLU A 219 -4.53 -20.29 -7.57
N LEU A 220 -4.61 -20.29 -8.91
CA LEU A 220 -5.90 -20.26 -9.59
C LEU A 220 -6.71 -21.52 -9.22
N PRO A 221 -7.98 -21.36 -8.81
CA PRO A 221 -8.86 -22.51 -8.62
C PRO A 221 -8.87 -23.34 -9.90
N ARG A 222 -8.66 -24.65 -9.78
CA ARG A 222 -8.87 -25.55 -10.92
C ARG A 222 -10.37 -25.56 -11.22
N SER A 223 -10.72 -25.38 -12.49
CA SER A 223 -12.08 -25.64 -12.94
C SER A 223 -12.36 -27.12 -12.75
N ASP A 224 -13.29 -27.46 -11.86
CA ASP A 224 -13.87 -28.80 -11.74
C ASP A 224 -14.75 -29.12 -12.97
#